data_AF-B8HYS4-F1
#
_entry.id   AF-B8HYS4-F1
#
_cell.length_a   1.000
_cell.length_b   1.000
_cell.length_c   1.000
_cell.angle_alpha   90.00
_cell.angle_beta   90.00
_cell.angle_gamma   90.00
#
_symmetry.space_group_name_H-M   'P 1'
#
loop_
_entity.id
_entity.type
_entity.pdbx_description
1 polymer ?
#
loop_
_entity_poly.entity_id
_entity_poly.type
_entity_poly.pdbx_seq_one_letter_code
_entity_poly.pdbx_strand_id
1 'polypeptide(L)'
;MATPLAALHGEVHRFTGVIDRFGSFPTAENVVRTVCVRDLRLADSNRPVSPDHWWFPLRQVWEDLNLQPGDEVLFTTKIQRWTKGFQPAANNIVSLSKKNSPLRTAYGPGREPRSVVILRRAEVTEREPAETHLQVYEQLEAEDRVKSQFIGVIDRLEGTIRELKSELGVRQQQLSSTQVEVIQLSQEKQRLYQTVQQLEQQVNSSISRQGAAALLSLSILLALFTGFGMGSQPVRSPAR
;
A
#
# COMPACT_ATOMS: atom_id res chain seq x y z
N MET A 1 13.77 -45.34 2.97
CA MET A 1 12.89 -44.41 2.24
C MET A 1 11.94 -43.75 3.24
N ALA A 2 11.65 -42.45 3.10
CA ALA A 2 10.73 -41.75 3.99
C ALA A 2 9.27 -42.07 3.63
N THR A 3 8.42 -42.24 4.63
CA THR A 3 6.98 -42.49 4.45
C THR A 3 6.27 -41.16 4.16
N PRO A 4 5.63 -41.00 2.99
CA PRO A 4 4.87 -39.78 2.71
C PRO A 4 3.68 -39.66 3.67
N LEU A 5 3.48 -38.49 4.28
CA LEU A 5 2.33 -38.28 5.18
C LEU A 5 0.98 -38.49 4.47
N ALA A 6 0.93 -38.31 3.14
CA ALA A 6 -0.25 -38.62 2.33
C ALA A 6 -0.70 -40.09 2.44
N ALA A 7 0.25 -41.02 2.62
CA ALA A 7 -0.05 -42.45 2.78
C ALA A 7 -0.68 -42.80 4.13
N LEU A 8 -0.59 -41.90 5.11
CA LEU A 8 -1.11 -42.08 6.47
C LEU A 8 -2.41 -41.30 6.71
N HIS A 9 -2.98 -40.71 5.65
CA HIS A 9 -4.12 -39.81 5.74
C HIS A 9 -5.35 -40.48 6.36
N GLY A 10 -5.97 -39.78 7.32
CA GLY A 10 -7.18 -40.23 8.01
C GLY A 10 -6.91 -41.07 9.25
N GLU A 11 -5.67 -41.50 9.47
CA GLU A 11 -5.28 -42.35 10.59
C GLU A 11 -4.64 -41.55 11.73
N VAL A 12 -4.64 -42.14 12.92
CA VAL A 12 -3.98 -41.61 14.11
C VAL A 12 -2.68 -42.34 14.30
N HIS A 13 -1.58 -41.59 14.36
CA HIS A 13 -0.23 -42.13 14.48
C HIS A 13 0.52 -41.42 15.61
N ARG A 14 1.53 -42.11 16.14
CA ARG A 14 2.49 -41.56 17.09
C ARG A 14 3.74 -41.16 16.34
N PHE A 15 4.20 -39.95 16.58
CA PHE A 15 5.39 -39.38 15.95
C PHE A 15 6.41 -38.99 17.01
N THR A 16 7.68 -39.18 16.66
CA THR A 16 8.80 -38.56 17.36
C THR A 16 9.36 -37.43 16.51
N GLY A 17 9.98 -36.46 17.14
CA GLY A 17 10.68 -35.38 16.47
C GLY A 17 11.40 -34.47 17.46
N VAL A 18 12.12 -33.49 16.94
CA VAL A 18 12.92 -32.55 17.73
C VAL A 18 12.31 -31.16 17.60
N ILE A 19 12.16 -30.45 18.72
CA ILE A 19 11.76 -29.05 18.71
C ILE A 19 12.86 -28.24 18.02
N ASP A 20 12.57 -27.63 16.88
CA ASP A 20 13.53 -26.84 16.13
C ASP A 20 13.56 -25.39 16.62
N ARG A 21 12.40 -24.73 16.54
CA ARG A 21 12.25 -23.32 16.88
C ARG A 21 10.79 -22.95 17.14
N PHE A 22 10.62 -21.83 17.82
CA PHE A 22 9.33 -21.18 18.00
C PHE A 22 9.14 -20.08 16.96
N GLY A 23 7.89 -19.80 16.63
CA GLY A 23 7.53 -18.75 15.68
C GLY A 23 6.20 -18.12 16.05
N SER A 24 5.76 -17.18 15.22
CA SER A 24 4.44 -16.58 15.31
C SER A 24 3.99 -16.07 13.95
N PHE A 25 2.69 -16.04 13.72
CA PHE A 25 2.13 -15.35 12.56
C PHE A 25 0.91 -14.50 12.97
N PRO A 26 0.72 -13.33 12.34
CA PRO A 26 -0.45 -12.51 12.60
C PRO A 26 -1.70 -13.14 11.97
N THR A 27 -2.83 -13.02 12.66
CA THR A 27 -4.18 -13.28 12.16
C THR A 27 -5.01 -12.01 12.27
N ALA A 28 -6.22 -12.00 11.71
CA ALA A 28 -7.11 -10.84 11.76
C ALA A 28 -7.41 -10.37 13.20
N GLU A 29 -7.42 -11.31 14.15
CA GLU A 29 -7.83 -11.04 15.53
C GLU A 29 -6.65 -11.05 16.51
N ASN A 30 -5.62 -11.87 16.29
CA ASN A 30 -4.53 -12.07 17.25
C ASN A 30 -3.21 -12.52 16.59
N VAL A 31 -2.11 -12.55 17.37
CA VAL A 31 -0.86 -13.23 16.98
C VAL A 31 -0.91 -14.68 17.47
N VAL A 32 -0.79 -15.65 16.55
CA VAL A 32 -0.76 -17.08 16.89
C VAL A 32 0.69 -17.52 17.03
N ARG A 33 1.09 -17.95 18.23
CA ARG A 33 2.40 -18.57 18.49
C ARG A 33 2.43 -19.98 17.92
N THR A 34 3.58 -20.41 17.43
CA THR A 34 3.77 -21.72 16.81
C THR A 34 5.08 -22.37 17.26
N VAL A 35 5.14 -23.69 17.14
CA VAL A 35 6.36 -24.50 17.34
C VAL A 35 6.60 -25.35 16.09
N CYS A 36 7.86 -25.39 15.64
CA CYS A 36 8.31 -26.25 14.57
C CYS A 36 8.92 -27.51 15.16
N VAL A 37 8.41 -28.67 14.77
CA VAL A 37 9.01 -29.97 15.09
C VAL A 37 9.65 -30.51 13.82
N ARG A 38 10.95 -30.82 13.86
CA ARG A 38 11.72 -31.39 12.75
C ARG A 38 12.12 -32.83 13.02
N ASP A 39 12.77 -33.46 12.05
CA ASP A 39 13.22 -34.85 12.09
C ASP A 39 12.08 -35.83 12.43
N LEU A 40 10.90 -35.59 11.86
CA LEU A 40 9.69 -36.35 12.14
C LEU A 40 9.85 -37.83 11.74
N ARG A 41 9.50 -38.72 12.67
CA ARG A 41 9.53 -40.18 12.47
C ARG A 41 8.30 -40.84 13.07
N LEU A 42 7.84 -41.93 12.48
CA LEU A 42 6.83 -42.80 13.10
C LEU A 42 7.43 -43.48 14.33
N ALA A 43 6.81 -43.32 15.50
CA ALA A 43 7.32 -43.84 16.76
C ALA A 43 7.45 -45.38 16.75
N ASP A 44 6.49 -46.08 16.14
CA ASP A 44 6.43 -47.55 16.16
C ASP A 44 7.50 -48.22 15.29
N SER A 45 8.03 -47.52 14.29
CA SER A 45 8.97 -48.08 13.31
C SER A 45 10.27 -47.29 13.19
N ASN A 46 10.40 -46.16 13.88
CA ASN A 46 11.47 -45.18 13.75
C ASN A 46 11.74 -44.76 12.29
N ARG A 47 10.73 -44.85 11.42
CA ARG A 47 10.86 -44.51 10.00
C ARG A 47 10.66 -43.00 9.79
N PRO A 48 11.53 -42.32 9.04
CA PRO A 48 11.34 -40.90 8.70
C PRO A 48 10.07 -40.70 7.87
N VAL A 49 9.43 -39.55 8.04
CA VAL A 49 8.27 -39.16 7.24
C VAL A 49 8.60 -37.97 6.34
N SER A 50 7.79 -37.79 5.28
CA SER A 50 7.91 -36.67 4.35
C SER A 50 6.59 -35.89 4.30
N PRO A 51 6.58 -34.57 4.61
CA PRO A 51 7.72 -33.75 5.04
C PRO A 51 8.29 -34.17 6.40
N ASP A 52 9.58 -33.88 6.61
CA ASP A 52 10.35 -34.19 7.81
C ASP A 52 10.12 -33.19 8.96
N HIS A 53 9.35 -32.15 8.73
CA HIS A 53 9.02 -31.14 9.72
C HIS A 53 7.57 -30.68 9.62
N TRP A 54 7.04 -30.15 10.72
CA TRP A 54 5.71 -29.58 10.77
C TRP A 54 5.59 -28.46 11.79
N TRP A 55 4.72 -27.48 11.49
CA TRP A 55 4.41 -26.37 12.38
C TRP A 55 3.09 -26.61 13.10
N PHE A 56 3.13 -26.51 14.42
CA PHE A 56 1.95 -26.61 15.29
C PHE A 56 1.65 -25.25 15.91
N PRO A 57 0.37 -24.88 16.05
CA PRO A 57 -0.02 -23.82 16.97
C PRO A 57 0.41 -24.18 18.39
N LEU A 58 1.03 -23.24 19.08
CA LEU A 58 1.42 -23.39 20.48
C LEU A 58 0.14 -23.21 21.33
N ARG A 59 -0.51 -24.33 21.63
CA ARG A 59 -1.70 -24.42 22.49
C ARG A 59 -1.32 -25.09 23.82
N GLN A 60 -2.26 -25.12 24.76
CA GLN A 60 -2.09 -25.63 26.12
C GLN A 60 -1.23 -26.90 26.23
N VAL A 61 -1.50 -27.93 25.41
CA VAL A 61 -0.75 -29.21 25.43
C VAL A 61 0.77 -29.04 25.17
N TRP A 62 1.16 -28.04 24.36
CA TRP A 62 2.57 -27.72 24.12
C TRP A 62 3.13 -26.72 25.15
N GLU A 63 2.31 -25.75 25.60
CA GLU A 63 2.75 -24.69 26.53
C GLU A 63 3.05 -25.23 27.93
N ASP A 64 2.24 -26.17 28.42
CA ASP A 64 2.38 -26.74 29.77
C ASP A 64 3.70 -27.50 29.96
N LEU A 65 4.35 -27.91 28.86
CA LEU A 65 5.57 -28.71 28.88
C LEU A 65 6.87 -27.87 28.96
N ASN A 66 6.77 -26.54 28.89
CA ASN A 66 7.91 -25.62 28.88
C ASN A 66 9.04 -26.09 27.94
N LEU A 67 8.69 -26.30 26.67
CA LEU A 67 9.57 -26.88 25.66
C LEU A 67 10.73 -25.94 25.31
N GLN A 68 11.89 -26.51 25.04
CA GLN A 68 13.08 -25.79 24.57
C GLN A 68 13.49 -26.29 23.18
N PRO A 69 14.14 -25.45 22.35
CA PRO A 69 14.79 -25.92 21.13
C PRO A 69 15.78 -27.04 21.44
N GLY A 70 15.70 -28.14 20.69
CA GLY A 70 16.49 -29.35 20.90
C GLY A 70 15.78 -30.44 21.72
N ASP A 71 14.66 -30.14 22.38
CA ASP A 71 13.88 -31.16 23.09
C ASP A 71 13.36 -32.21 22.10
N GLU A 72 13.54 -33.48 22.42
CA GLU A 72 12.96 -34.59 21.69
C GLU A 72 11.58 -34.91 22.26
N VAL A 73 10.58 -34.92 21.39
CA VAL A 73 9.18 -35.08 21.77
C VAL A 73 8.55 -36.26 21.07
N LEU A 74 7.61 -36.89 21.78
CA LEU A 74 6.69 -37.89 21.29
C LEU A 74 5.28 -37.30 21.32
N PHE A 75 4.57 -37.32 20.20
CA PHE A 75 3.22 -36.80 20.14
C PHE A 75 2.28 -37.68 19.31
N THR A 76 1.00 -37.66 19.64
CA THR A 76 -0.03 -38.44 18.96
C THR A 76 -0.97 -37.51 18.20
N THR A 77 -1.18 -37.75 16.91
CA THR A 77 -2.03 -36.88 16.09
C THR A 77 -2.72 -37.63 14.96
N LYS A 78 -3.84 -37.10 14.47
CA LYS A 78 -4.49 -37.57 13.25
C LYS A 78 -3.88 -36.89 12.05
N ILE A 79 -3.51 -37.62 11.01
CA ILE A 79 -3.07 -37.02 9.75
C ILE A 79 -4.28 -36.55 8.95
N GLN A 80 -4.29 -35.27 8.62
CA GLN A 80 -5.39 -34.59 7.94
C GLN A 80 -4.93 -33.97 6.63
N ARG A 81 -5.89 -33.80 5.72
CA ARG A 81 -5.72 -33.04 4.49
C ARG A 81 -5.87 -31.54 4.79
N TRP A 82 -4.92 -30.75 4.31
CA TRP A 82 -4.87 -29.30 4.45
C TRP A 82 -4.77 -28.65 3.08
N THR A 83 -5.36 -27.48 2.93
CA THR A 83 -5.13 -26.62 1.76
C THR A 83 -4.18 -25.51 2.18
N LYS A 84 -3.03 -25.41 1.51
CA LYS A 84 -2.02 -24.36 1.73
C LYS A 84 -1.86 -23.54 0.47
N GLY A 85 -1.80 -22.22 0.59
CA GLY A 85 -1.57 -21.30 -0.53
C GLY A 85 -2.54 -20.14 -0.50
N PHE A 86 -2.47 -19.30 -1.52
CA PHE A 86 -3.32 -18.13 -1.65
C PHE A 86 -4.34 -18.36 -2.78
N GLN A 87 -5.62 -18.11 -2.50
CA GLN A 87 -6.63 -18.03 -3.55
C GLN A 87 -6.68 -16.58 -4.04
N PRO A 88 -6.30 -16.27 -5.29
CA PRO A 88 -6.46 -14.93 -5.82
C PRO A 88 -7.96 -14.59 -5.85
N ALA A 89 -8.31 -13.41 -5.36
CA ALA A 89 -9.66 -12.88 -5.51
C ALA A 89 -9.96 -12.71 -7.01
N ALA A 90 -11.15 -13.11 -7.45
CA ALA A 90 -11.53 -13.25 -8.86
C ALA A 90 -11.34 -11.98 -9.73
N ASN A 91 -11.19 -10.80 -9.12
CA ASN A 91 -11.13 -9.52 -9.81
C ASN A 91 -9.78 -8.80 -9.67
N ASN A 92 -8.76 -9.41 -9.05
CA ASN A 92 -7.48 -8.77 -8.83
C ASN A 92 -6.40 -9.43 -9.68
N ILE A 93 -6.09 -8.81 -10.83
CA ILE A 93 -4.86 -9.02 -11.60
C ILE A 93 -3.72 -8.38 -10.78
N VAL A 94 -3.49 -8.89 -9.57
CA VAL A 94 -2.35 -8.46 -8.75
C VAL A 94 -1.21 -9.37 -9.11
N SER A 95 -0.16 -8.73 -9.63
CA SER A 95 1.13 -9.25 -10.00
C SER A 95 1.54 -10.45 -9.15
N LEU A 96 1.87 -11.57 -9.80
CA LEU A 96 2.47 -12.77 -9.21
C LEU A 96 3.81 -12.41 -8.55
N SER A 97 3.77 -11.78 -7.38
CA SER A 97 4.94 -11.74 -6.51
C SER A 97 5.28 -13.18 -6.15
N LYS A 98 6.58 -13.52 -6.08
CA LYS A 98 7.10 -14.86 -5.72
C LYS A 98 6.53 -15.43 -4.40
N LYS A 99 5.78 -14.64 -3.61
CA LYS A 99 5.18 -15.04 -2.33
C LYS A 99 3.78 -15.68 -2.45
N ASN A 100 3.11 -15.59 -3.59
CA ASN A 100 1.76 -16.15 -3.75
C ASN A 100 1.82 -17.53 -4.41
N SER A 101 2.19 -18.56 -3.62
CA SER A 101 2.07 -19.94 -4.07
C SER A 101 0.59 -20.30 -4.32
N PRO A 102 0.26 -20.97 -5.44
CA PRO A 102 -1.10 -21.42 -5.70
C PRO A 102 -1.58 -22.35 -4.59
N LEU A 103 -2.91 -22.39 -4.39
CA LEU A 103 -3.52 -23.36 -3.48
C LEU A 103 -3.08 -24.77 -3.87
N ARG A 104 -2.46 -25.47 -2.92
CA ARG A 104 -2.04 -26.86 -3.04
C ARG A 104 -2.55 -27.67 -1.86
N THR A 105 -2.89 -28.91 -2.14
CA THR A 105 -3.21 -29.89 -1.11
C THR A 105 -1.93 -30.34 -0.43
N ALA A 106 -1.92 -30.32 0.90
CA ALA A 106 -0.87 -30.85 1.75
C ALA A 106 -1.48 -31.86 2.73
N TYR A 107 -0.67 -32.79 3.21
CA TYR A 107 -1.04 -33.74 4.25
C TYR A 107 -0.12 -33.56 5.42
N GLY A 108 -0.66 -33.56 6.63
CA GLY A 108 0.16 -33.54 7.83
C GLY A 108 -0.64 -33.64 9.11
N PRO A 109 0.05 -33.58 10.25
CA PRO A 109 -0.55 -33.54 11.57
C PRO A 109 -1.74 -32.58 11.67
N GLY A 110 -2.78 -33.02 12.38
CA GLY A 110 -3.85 -32.14 12.84
C GLY A 110 -3.30 -31.00 13.71
N ARG A 111 -4.05 -29.90 13.80
CA ARG A 111 -3.65 -28.71 14.59
C ARG A 111 -3.40 -29.00 16.06
N GLU A 112 -4.11 -29.97 16.61
CA GLU A 112 -4.08 -30.32 18.02
C GLU A 112 -3.66 -31.78 18.16
N PRO A 113 -2.41 -32.04 18.56
CA PRO A 113 -2.03 -33.37 19.01
C PRO A 113 -2.88 -33.76 20.22
N ARG A 114 -3.24 -35.04 20.28
CA ARG A 114 -3.98 -35.62 21.40
C ARG A 114 -3.13 -35.72 22.67
N SER A 115 -1.82 -35.91 22.50
CA SER A 115 -0.85 -35.97 23.58
C SER A 115 0.51 -35.53 23.07
N VAL A 116 1.30 -34.95 23.97
CA VAL A 116 2.71 -34.61 23.76
C VAL A 116 3.46 -35.01 25.04
N VAL A 117 4.60 -35.67 24.88
CA VAL A 117 5.48 -36.10 25.96
C VAL A 117 6.91 -35.77 25.55
N ILE A 118 7.72 -35.31 26.48
CA ILE A 118 9.15 -35.08 26.25
C ILE A 118 9.88 -36.40 26.48
N LEU A 119 10.56 -36.89 25.45
CA LEU A 119 11.40 -38.08 25.53
C LEU A 119 12.78 -37.75 26.07
N ARG A 120 13.36 -36.64 25.63
CA ARG A 120 14.69 -36.19 26.01
C ARG A 120 14.73 -34.67 26.01
N ARG A 121 15.21 -34.07 27.11
CA ARG A 121 15.48 -32.64 27.13
C ARG A 121 16.74 -32.35 26.33
N ALA A 122 16.77 -31.21 25.64
CA ALA A 122 18.02 -30.70 25.11
C ALA A 122 19.04 -30.66 26.25
N GLU A 123 20.20 -31.28 26.05
CA GLU A 123 21.32 -31.03 26.94
C GLU A 123 21.58 -29.53 26.84
N VAL A 124 21.37 -28.82 27.94
CA VAL A 124 21.80 -27.43 28.07
C VAL A 124 23.32 -27.50 28.02
N THR A 125 23.87 -27.51 26.81
CA THR A 125 25.24 -27.09 26.62
C THR A 125 25.20 -25.64 27.04
N GLU A 126 25.68 -25.36 28.25
CA GLU A 126 26.05 -24.02 28.67
C GLU A 126 27.05 -23.52 27.64
N ARG A 127 26.53 -22.99 26.54
CA ARG A 127 27.31 -22.34 25.53
C ARG A 127 27.77 -21.08 26.23
N GLU A 128 29.05 -21.04 26.60
CA GLU A 128 29.61 -19.91 27.33
C GLU A 128 29.16 -18.59 26.67
N PRO A 129 28.59 -17.65 27.43
CA PRO A 129 27.90 -16.48 26.89
C PRO A 129 28.85 -15.46 26.23
N ALA A 130 30.17 -15.68 26.24
CA ALA A 130 31.14 -14.70 25.77
C ALA A 130 31.05 -14.44 24.25
N GLU A 131 30.80 -15.47 23.42
CA GLU A 131 30.70 -15.30 21.96
C GLU A 131 29.35 -14.73 21.51
N THR A 132 28.28 -14.92 22.28
CA THR A 132 26.94 -14.38 21.97
C THR A 132 26.80 -12.92 22.37
N HIS A 133 27.44 -12.48 23.47
CA HIS A 133 27.36 -11.08 23.88
C HIS A 133 27.95 -10.14 22.82
N LEU A 134 29.13 -10.44 22.27
CA LEU A 134 29.76 -9.57 21.26
C LEU A 134 28.89 -9.46 20.00
N GLN A 135 28.33 -10.58 19.53
CA GLN A 135 27.42 -10.59 18.38
C GLN A 135 26.11 -9.84 18.66
N VAL A 136 25.57 -9.96 19.88
CA VAL A 136 24.37 -9.22 20.30
C VAL A 136 24.67 -7.72 20.37
N TYR A 137 25.84 -7.31 20.86
CA TYR A 137 26.27 -5.90 20.85
C TYR A 137 26.41 -5.36 19.43
N GLU A 138 27.05 -6.10 18.52
CA GLU A 138 27.17 -5.72 17.11
C GLU A 138 25.80 -5.58 16.44
N GLN A 139 24.87 -6.47 16.74
CA GLN A 139 23.48 -6.39 16.26
C GLN A 139 22.74 -5.18 16.82
N LEU A 140 22.92 -4.89 18.11
CA LEU A 140 22.32 -3.71 18.75
C LEU A 140 22.82 -2.41 18.12
N GLU A 141 24.13 -2.30 17.88
CA GLU A 141 24.68 -1.16 17.18
C GLU A 141 24.18 -1.06 15.72
N ALA A 142 24.04 -2.20 15.03
CA ALA A 142 23.49 -2.21 13.68
C ALA A 142 22.02 -1.74 13.68
N GLU A 143 21.22 -2.18 14.64
CA GLU A 143 19.85 -1.71 14.81
C GLU A 143 19.78 -0.21 15.11
N ASP A 144 20.65 0.30 15.98
CA ASP A 144 20.66 1.73 16.33
C ASP A 144 21.12 2.61 15.17
N ARG A 145 22.05 2.11 14.34
CA ARG A 145 22.40 2.75 13.06
C ARG A 145 21.19 2.82 12.13
N VAL A 146 20.44 1.74 11.99
CA VAL A 146 19.24 1.69 11.15
C VAL A 146 18.14 2.59 11.70
N LYS A 147 17.88 2.60 13.02
CA LYS A 147 16.93 3.51 13.66
C LYS A 147 17.29 4.97 13.40
N SER A 148 18.56 5.32 13.54
CA SER A 148 19.05 6.69 13.27
C SER A 148 18.81 7.10 11.81
N GLN A 149 18.98 6.18 10.86
CA GLN A 149 18.63 6.43 9.45
C GLN A 149 17.13 6.67 9.26
N PHE A 150 16.27 5.86 9.90
CA PHE A 150 14.82 6.05 9.82
C PHE A 150 14.37 7.38 10.42
N ILE A 151 14.93 7.80 11.55
CA ILE A 151 14.66 9.11 12.15
C ILE A 151 14.99 10.23 11.14
N GLY A 152 16.16 10.17 10.50
CA GLY A 152 16.53 11.16 9.48
C GLY A 152 15.67 11.12 8.21
N VAL A 153 14.98 10.02 7.91
CA VAL A 153 13.98 9.97 6.82
C VAL A 153 12.67 10.59 7.28
N ILE A 154 12.23 10.32 8.50
CA ILE A 154 11.02 10.91 9.10
C ILE A 154 11.15 12.43 9.13
N ASP A 155 12.26 12.97 9.63
CA ASP A 155 12.50 14.42 9.69
C ASP A 155 12.42 15.09 8.31
N ARG A 156 12.96 14.42 7.29
CA ARG A 156 12.88 14.88 5.89
C ARG A 156 11.45 14.89 5.37
N LEU A 157 10.69 13.81 5.61
CA LEU A 157 9.29 13.73 5.21
C LEU A 157 8.43 14.78 5.91
N GLU A 158 8.64 14.99 7.21
CA GLU A 158 7.95 16.04 7.97
C GLU A 158 8.30 17.45 7.48
N GLY A 159 9.54 17.67 7.03
CA GLY A 159 9.96 18.88 6.34
C GLY A 159 9.16 19.09 5.05
N THR A 160 9.14 18.08 4.17
CA THR A 160 8.40 18.14 2.90
C THR A 160 6.90 18.33 3.09
N ILE A 161 6.29 17.68 4.09
CA ILE A 161 4.87 17.86 4.41
C ILE A 161 4.58 19.30 4.83
N ARG A 162 5.45 19.91 5.66
CA ARG A 162 5.30 21.32 6.07
C ARG A 162 5.40 22.26 4.87
N GLU A 163 6.36 22.03 3.98
CA GLU A 163 6.56 22.81 2.76
C GLU A 163 5.33 22.71 1.85
N LEU A 164 4.87 21.49 1.53
CA LEU A 164 3.69 21.27 0.71
C LEU A 164 2.42 21.90 1.32
N LYS A 165 2.28 21.86 2.65
CA LYS A 165 1.16 22.51 3.34
C LYS A 165 1.21 24.03 3.18
N SER A 166 2.39 24.63 3.22
CA SER A 166 2.57 26.07 2.99
C SER A 166 2.26 26.45 1.53
N GLU A 167 2.73 25.66 0.56
CA GLU A 167 2.48 25.89 -0.86
C GLU A 167 0.99 25.77 -1.17
N LEU A 168 0.31 24.76 -0.60
CA LEU A 168 -1.13 24.60 -0.72
C LEU A 168 -1.89 25.84 -0.18
N GLY A 169 -1.44 26.39 0.95
CA GLY A 169 -2.02 27.62 1.53
C GLY A 169 -1.89 28.82 0.58
N VAL A 170 -0.71 29.01 -0.01
CA VAL A 170 -0.48 30.08 -0.99
C VAL A 170 -1.35 29.90 -2.24
N ARG A 171 -1.42 28.68 -2.79
CA ARG A 171 -2.28 28.40 -3.96
C ARG A 171 -3.76 28.61 -3.65
N GLN A 172 -4.21 28.25 -2.44
CA GLN A 172 -5.60 28.48 -2.03
C GLN A 172 -5.92 29.97 -1.97
N GLN A 173 -4.99 30.78 -1.45
CA GLN A 173 -5.14 32.24 -1.43
C GLN A 173 -5.16 32.82 -2.85
N GLN A 174 -4.28 32.37 -3.74
CA GLN A 174 -4.28 32.77 -5.14
C GLN A 174 -5.62 32.44 -5.83
N LEU A 175 -6.11 31.21 -5.67
CA LEU A 175 -7.41 30.80 -6.21
C LEU A 175 -8.55 31.72 -5.71
N SER A 176 -8.55 32.06 -4.42
CA SER A 176 -9.55 32.98 -3.88
C SER A 176 -9.47 34.39 -4.49
N SER A 177 -8.26 34.92 -4.71
CA SER A 177 -8.07 36.21 -5.38
C SER A 177 -8.53 36.19 -6.83
N THR A 178 -8.17 35.15 -7.59
CA THR A 178 -8.60 35.00 -8.99
C THR A 178 -10.12 34.83 -9.07
N GLN A 179 -10.73 34.13 -8.12
CA GLN A 179 -12.19 33.98 -8.07
C GLN A 179 -12.90 35.33 -7.85
N VAL A 180 -12.35 36.21 -6.99
CA VAL A 180 -12.87 37.57 -6.80
C VAL A 180 -12.73 38.39 -8.08
N GLU A 181 -11.59 38.32 -8.76
CA GLU A 181 -11.34 39.03 -10.02
C GLU A 181 -12.30 38.57 -11.13
N VAL A 182 -12.53 37.26 -11.26
CA VAL A 182 -13.50 36.69 -12.22
C VAL A 182 -14.92 37.21 -11.94
N ILE A 183 -15.31 37.31 -10.67
CA ILE A 183 -16.62 37.87 -10.29
C ILE A 183 -16.70 39.35 -10.68
N GLN A 184 -15.66 40.14 -10.42
CA GLN A 184 -15.62 41.57 -10.79
C GLN A 184 -15.72 41.76 -12.31
N LEU A 185 -14.92 41.03 -13.09
CA LEU A 185 -14.96 41.08 -14.55
C LEU A 185 -16.31 40.65 -15.12
N SER A 186 -16.95 39.64 -14.53
CA SER A 186 -18.32 39.23 -14.91
C SER A 186 -19.34 40.35 -14.68
N GLN A 187 -19.23 41.08 -13.56
CA GLN A 187 -20.11 42.21 -13.26
C GLN A 187 -19.86 43.38 -14.22
N GLU A 188 -18.60 43.69 -14.52
CA GLU A 188 -18.24 44.74 -15.48
C GLU A 188 -18.76 44.43 -16.88
N LYS A 189 -18.56 43.18 -17.35
CA LYS A 189 -19.13 42.69 -18.62
C LYS A 189 -20.64 42.90 -18.67
N GLN A 190 -21.36 42.60 -17.59
CA GLN A 190 -22.82 42.78 -17.53
C GLN A 190 -23.23 44.25 -17.57
N ARG A 191 -22.49 45.14 -16.90
CA ARG A 191 -22.72 46.60 -16.96
C ARG A 191 -22.47 47.15 -18.36
N LEU A 192 -21.41 46.71 -19.03
CA LEU A 192 -21.12 47.10 -20.42
C LEU A 192 -22.24 46.66 -21.36
N TYR A 193 -22.75 45.43 -21.25
CA TYR A 193 -23.91 44.99 -22.05
C TYR A 193 -25.14 45.86 -21.82
N GLN A 194 -25.45 46.22 -20.58
CA GLN A 194 -26.57 47.11 -20.27
C GLN A 194 -26.38 48.50 -20.87
N THR A 195 -25.15 49.04 -20.83
CA THR A 195 -24.82 50.35 -21.39
C THR A 195 -24.96 50.34 -22.92
N VAL A 196 -24.47 49.28 -23.57
CA VAL A 196 -24.63 49.09 -25.02
C VAL A 196 -26.12 49.04 -25.39
N GLN A 197 -26.93 48.26 -24.68
CA GLN A 197 -28.38 48.21 -24.93
C GLN A 197 -29.08 49.56 -24.74
N GLN A 198 -28.69 50.33 -23.72
CA GLN A 198 -29.23 51.68 -23.51
C GLN A 198 -28.85 52.64 -24.63
N LEU A 199 -27.59 52.59 -25.08
CA LEU A 199 -27.12 53.39 -26.21
C LEU A 199 -27.84 52.99 -27.50
N GLU A 200 -28.06 51.70 -27.76
CA GLU A 200 -28.85 51.22 -28.91
C GLU A 200 -30.29 51.76 -28.87
N GLN A 201 -30.93 51.76 -27.70
CA GLN A 201 -32.28 52.33 -27.53
C GLN A 201 -32.30 53.85 -27.71
N GLN A 202 -31.30 54.57 -27.19
CA GLN A 202 -31.15 56.02 -27.38
C GLN A 202 -30.91 56.36 -28.86
N VAL A 203 -30.05 55.63 -29.55
CA VAL A 203 -29.81 55.80 -30.98
C VAL A 203 -31.10 55.54 -31.76
N ASN A 204 -31.78 54.42 -31.53
CA ASN A 204 -33.04 54.12 -32.22
C ASN A 204 -34.13 55.16 -31.97
N SER A 205 -34.26 55.67 -30.75
CA SER A 205 -35.23 56.74 -30.42
C SER A 205 -34.82 58.10 -30.98
N SER A 206 -33.52 58.40 -31.08
CA SER A 206 -33.01 59.62 -31.72
C SER A 206 -33.16 59.58 -33.25
N ILE A 207 -32.96 58.42 -33.88
CA ILE A 207 -33.22 58.18 -35.31
C ILE A 207 -34.72 58.26 -35.58
N SER A 208 -35.59 57.78 -34.69
CA SER A 208 -37.05 57.95 -34.86
C SER A 208 -37.48 59.43 -34.76
N ARG A 209 -36.80 60.24 -33.95
CA ARG A 209 -37.06 61.68 -33.83
C ARG A 209 -36.42 62.51 -34.95
N GLN A 210 -35.24 62.12 -35.41
CA GLN A 210 -34.53 62.76 -36.53
C GLN A 210 -34.99 62.24 -37.89
N GLY A 211 -35.63 61.08 -37.98
CA GLY A 211 -36.22 60.54 -39.21
C GLY A 211 -37.36 61.40 -39.76
N ALA A 212 -37.93 62.28 -38.92
CA ALA A 212 -38.86 63.33 -39.36
C ALA A 212 -38.16 64.61 -39.87
N ALA A 213 -36.87 64.81 -39.60
CA ALA A 213 -36.15 66.05 -39.89
C ALA A 213 -34.88 65.91 -40.76
N ALA A 214 -34.33 64.71 -40.93
CA ALA A 214 -33.01 64.47 -41.54
C ALA A 214 -33.05 63.65 -42.84
N LEU A 215 -34.22 63.41 -43.44
CA LEU A 215 -34.33 62.79 -44.77
C LEU A 215 -34.01 63.74 -45.94
N LEU A 216 -33.44 64.92 -45.68
CA LEU A 216 -33.11 65.89 -46.73
C LEU A 216 -31.62 66.27 -46.88
N SER A 217 -30.66 65.74 -46.10
CA SER A 217 -29.28 66.28 -46.18
C SER A 217 -28.08 65.33 -46.13
N LEU A 218 -28.22 64.00 -46.11
CA LEU A 218 -27.05 63.10 -46.00
C LEU A 218 -26.81 62.15 -47.18
N SER A 219 -27.24 62.51 -48.39
CA SER A 219 -26.84 61.82 -49.63
C SER A 219 -25.49 62.29 -50.21
N ILE A 220 -24.80 63.24 -49.57
CA ILE A 220 -23.61 63.91 -50.15
C ILE A 220 -22.26 63.48 -49.55
N LEU A 221 -22.19 62.77 -48.40
CA LEU A 221 -20.92 62.61 -47.67
C LEU A 221 -20.30 61.20 -47.58
N LEU A 222 -20.85 60.17 -48.25
CA LEU A 222 -20.25 58.82 -48.24
C LEU A 222 -19.80 58.31 -49.62
N ALA A 223 -19.40 59.22 -50.52
CA ALA A 223 -18.81 58.88 -51.83
C ALA A 223 -17.30 59.21 -51.94
N LEU A 224 -16.62 59.60 -50.85
CA LEU A 224 -15.25 60.14 -50.93
C LEU A 224 -14.16 59.50 -50.06
N PHE A 225 -14.40 58.36 -49.40
CA PHE A 225 -13.35 57.71 -48.57
C PHE A 225 -13.20 56.20 -48.75
N THR A 226 -13.40 55.69 -49.97
CA THR A 226 -12.84 54.40 -50.40
C THR A 226 -11.73 54.66 -51.42
N GLY A 227 -10.50 54.84 -50.95
CA GLY A 227 -9.36 55.09 -51.83
C GLY A 227 -8.01 54.80 -51.17
N PHE A 228 -7.49 53.60 -51.45
CA PHE A 228 -6.07 53.23 -51.57
C PHE A 228 -5.13 53.25 -50.35
N GLY A 229 -4.47 52.10 -50.11
CA GLY A 229 -3.24 52.05 -49.32
C GLY A 229 -2.81 50.67 -48.85
N MET A 230 -2.51 49.75 -49.78
CA MET A 230 -1.74 48.53 -49.48
C MET A 230 -0.35 48.88 -48.94
N GLY A 231 0.10 48.20 -47.89
CA GLY A 231 1.46 48.30 -47.36
C GLY A 231 1.80 47.13 -46.44
N SER A 232 2.67 46.26 -46.96
CA SER A 232 3.13 44.98 -46.43
C SER A 232 3.98 45.03 -45.14
N GLN A 233 3.89 43.92 -44.38
CA GLN A 233 4.73 43.38 -43.28
C GLN A 233 6.28 43.48 -43.49
N PRO A 234 7.18 43.22 -42.49
CA PRO A 234 7.06 42.21 -41.40
C PRO A 234 7.73 42.43 -40.02
N VAL A 235 7.25 41.60 -39.09
CA VAL A 235 7.88 40.88 -37.95
C VAL A 235 9.34 41.19 -37.59
N ARG A 236 9.57 41.53 -36.30
CA ARG A 236 10.78 41.17 -35.54
C ARG A 236 10.44 40.71 -34.12
N SER A 237 11.02 39.59 -33.75
CA SER A 237 10.95 38.89 -32.45
C SER A 237 11.98 39.46 -31.43
N PRO A 238 11.98 38.98 -30.16
CA PRO A 238 12.24 39.80 -28.97
C PRO A 238 13.70 39.79 -28.51
N ALA A 239 14.02 40.68 -27.56
CA ALA A 239 15.29 40.70 -26.85
C ALA A 239 15.09 40.53 -25.33
N ARG A 240 15.79 39.49 -24.84
CA ARG A 240 16.30 39.23 -23.48
C ARG A 240 15.33 38.95 -22.34
#